data_AF-A0A3C0SRY3-F1
#
_entry.id   AF-A0A3C0SRY3-F1
#
_cell.length_a   1.000
_cell.length_b   1.000
_cell.length_c   1.000
_cell.angle_alpha   90.00
_cell.angle_beta   90.00
_cell.angle_gamma   90.00
#
_symmetry.space_group_name_H-M   'P 1'
#
loop_
_entity.id
_entity.type
_entity.pdbx_description
1 polymer ?
#
loop_
_entity_poly.entity_id
_entity_poly.type
_entity_poly.pdbx_seq_one_letter_code
_entity_poly.pdbx_strand_id
1 'polypeptide(L)' 'YTWLVCKSDNLNKYVCWNQRNEVDGKSGSFQATPGKYFIKLYSLNSSSSVDYTIKIDGIRQR' A
#
# COMPACT_ATOMS: atom_id res chain seq x y z
N TYR A 1 -3.18 12.22 2.28
CA TYR A 1 -2.66 11.19 1.35
C TYR A 1 -3.21 9.83 1.75
N THR A 2 -3.24 8.89 0.81
CA THR A 2 -3.63 7.49 1.05
C THR A 2 -2.85 6.59 0.09
N TRP A 3 -2.91 5.28 0.33
CA TRP A 3 -2.23 4.29 -0.47
C TRP A 3 -3.06 3.02 -0.63
N LEU A 4 -2.79 2.30 -1.71
CA LEU A 4 -3.39 0.99 -1.98
C LEU A 4 -2.44 0.10 -2.76
N VAL A 5 -2.60 -1.21 -2.58
CA VAL A 5 -1.78 -2.26 -3.20
C VAL A 5 -2.63 -3.06 -4.16
N CYS A 6 -2.09 -3.35 -5.35
CA CYS A 6 -2.69 -4.22 -6.35
C CYS A 6 -1.67 -5.23 -6.87
N LYS A 7 -2.16 -6.38 -7.33
CA LYS A 7 -1.32 -7.39 -7.99
C LYS A 7 -1.09 -6.99 -9.45
N SER A 8 0.06 -7.34 -10.02
CA SER A 8 0.45 -6.86 -11.36
C SER A 8 -0.44 -7.38 -12.49
N ASP A 9 -1.17 -8.47 -12.27
CA ASP A 9 -2.11 -9.06 -13.22
C ASP A 9 -3.44 -8.30 -13.30
N ASN A 10 -3.82 -7.55 -12.25
CA ASN A 10 -5.04 -6.76 -12.22
C ASN A 10 -4.89 -5.50 -11.34
N LEU A 11 -4.61 -4.37 -12.00
CA LEU A 11 -4.40 -3.08 -11.33
C LEU A 11 -5.67 -2.46 -10.71
N ASN A 12 -6.84 -3.05 -10.97
CA ASN A 12 -8.14 -2.63 -10.44
C ASN A 12 -8.59 -3.49 -9.25
N LYS A 13 -7.87 -4.58 -8.94
CA LYS A 13 -8.15 -5.43 -7.78
C LYS A 13 -7.20 -5.09 -6.64
N TYR A 14 -7.72 -4.38 -5.64
CA TYR A 14 -6.97 -3.97 -4.47
C TYR A 14 -6.91 -5.11 -3.44
N VAL A 15 -5.73 -5.33 -2.87
CA VAL A 15 -5.46 -6.41 -1.91
C VAL A 15 -5.05 -5.91 -0.54
N CYS A 16 -4.63 -4.65 -0.45
CA CYS A 16 -4.26 -3.99 0.80
C CYS A 16 -4.40 -2.47 0.66
N TRP A 17 -4.73 -1.82 1.76
CA TRP A 17 -4.85 -0.37 1.92
C TRP A 17 -4.73 -0.08 3.42
N ASN A 18 -4.83 1.19 3.83
CA ASN A 18 -4.88 1.55 5.25
C ASN A 18 -6.09 0.86 5.94
N GLN A 19 -5.79 -0.10 6.83
CA GLN A 19 -6.80 -0.81 7.59
C GLN A 19 -6.91 -0.18 8.99
N ARG A 20 -8.09 0.31 9.35
CA ARG A 20 -8.37 0.99 10.64
C ARG A 20 -8.05 0.16 11.89
N ASN A 21 -7.81 -1.14 11.73
CA ASN A 21 -7.57 -2.07 12.83
C ASN A 21 -6.09 -2.20 13.20
N GLU A 22 -5.18 -1.58 12.43
CA GLU A 22 -3.75 -1.53 12.74
C GLU A 22 -3.47 -0.41 13.77
N VAL A 23 -2.50 -0.65 14.66
CA VAL A 23 -2.22 0.18 15.86
C VAL A 23 -1.91 1.65 15.53
N ASP A 24 -1.38 1.93 14.34
CA ASP A 24 -1.01 3.28 13.91
C ASP A 24 -2.05 3.97 13.01
N GLY A 25 -3.12 3.26 12.62
CA GLY A 25 -4.15 3.74 11.71
C GLY A 25 -3.64 4.24 10.35
N LYS A 26 -2.45 3.82 9.93
CA LYS A 26 -1.76 4.24 8.69
C LYS A 26 -1.14 3.08 7.92
N SER A 27 -0.92 1.96 8.58
CA SER A 27 -0.40 0.72 8.03
C SER A 27 -1.52 -0.22 7.56
N GLY A 28 -1.11 -1.28 6.88
CA GLY A 28 -1.98 -2.35 6.46
C GLY A 28 -1.14 -3.57 6.11
N SER A 29 -1.73 -4.74 6.32
CA SER A 29 -1.07 -6.02 6.11
C SER A 29 -1.97 -6.93 5.27
N PHE A 30 -1.35 -7.83 4.50
CA PHE A 30 -2.07 -8.86 3.74
C PHE A 30 -1.17 -10.08 3.52
N GLN A 31 -1.78 -11.24 3.36
CA GLN A 31 -1.07 -12.46 2.99
C GLN A 31 -0.82 -12.47 1.47
N ALA A 32 0.41 -12.22 1.08
CA ALA A 32 0.81 -12.16 -0.33
C ALA A 32 1.06 -13.57 -0.90
N THR A 33 0.51 -13.82 -2.09
CA THR A 33 0.95 -14.95 -2.94
C THR A 33 2.20 -14.55 -3.71
N PRO A 34 3.09 -15.48 -4.10
CA PRO A 34 4.24 -15.14 -4.94
C PRO A 34 3.84 -14.39 -6.22
N GLY A 35 4.54 -13.30 -6.51
CA GLY A 35 4.25 -12.48 -7.69
C GLY A 35 4.73 -11.04 -7.55
N LYS A 36 4.42 -10.22 -8.56
CA LYS A 36 4.70 -8.78 -8.56
C LYS A 36 3.47 -8.00 -8.10
N TYR A 37 3.71 -6.97 -7.30
CA TYR A 37 2.70 -6.07 -6.77
C TYR A 37 3.12 -4.61 -7.00
N PHE A 38 2.13 -3.72 -7.03
CA PHE A 38 2.35 -2.28 -7.13
C PHE A 38 1.68 -1.57 -5.95
N ILE A 39 2.37 -0.56 -5.42
CA ILE A 39 1.82 0.40 -4.46
C ILE A 39 1.45 1.67 -5.23
N LYS A 40 0.19 2.10 -5.13
CA LYS A 40 -0.25 3.40 -5.61
C LYS A 40 -0.40 4.33 -4.41
N LEU A 41 0.40 5.38 -4.35
CA LEU A 41 0.34 6.44 -3.32
C LEU A 41 -0.22 7.70 -3.98
N TYR A 42 -1.24 8.32 -3.37
CA TYR A 42 -1.87 9.52 -3.92
C TYR A 42 -2.45 10.42 -2.83
N SER A 43 -2.61 11.71 -3.17
CA SER A 43 -3.33 12.65 -2.32
C SER A 43 -4.81 12.71 -2.70
N LEU A 44 -5.67 12.91 -1.70
CA LEU A 44 -7.09 13.20 -1.92
C LEU A 44 -7.35 14.69 -2.12
N ASN A 45 -6.45 15.54 -1.61
CA ASN A 45 -6.52 16.99 -1.73
C ASN A 45 -5.31 17.48 -2.55
N SER A 46 -5.57 18.26 -3.60
CA SER A 46 -4.55 18.76 -4.52
C SER A 46 -3.75 19.95 -3.99
N SER A 47 -4.17 20.54 -2.86
CA SER A 47 -3.68 21.81 -2.34
C SER A 47 -2.47 21.71 -1.40
N SER A 48 -1.92 20.52 -1.16
CA SER A 48 -0.77 20.34 -0.27
C SER A 48 0.24 19.33 -0.84
N SER A 49 1.50 19.75 -0.95
CA SER A 49 2.63 18.83 -1.11
C SER A 49 2.76 17.99 0.16
N VAL A 50 3.09 16.71 0.02
CA VAL A 50 3.22 15.78 1.14
C VAL A 50 4.52 15.02 0.98
N ASP A 51 5.41 15.19 1.94
CA ASP A 51 6.57 14.32 2.10
C ASP A 51 6.14 12.98 2.69
N TYR A 52 6.75 11.89 2.22
CA TYR A 52 6.41 10.55 2.66
C TYR A 52 7.63 9.64 2.72
N THR A 53 7.54 8.62 3.57
CA THR A 53 8.46 7.49 3.62
C THR A 53 7.64 6.21 3.55
N ILE A 54 8.05 5.27 2.71
CA ILE A 54 7.40 3.96 2.58
C ILE A 54 8.34 2.91 3.17
N LYS A 55 7.84 2.14 4.13
CA LYS A 55 8.52 0.95 4.65
C LYS A 55 7.72 -0.27 4.24
N ILE A 56 8.40 -1.29 3.73
CA ILE A 56 7.79 -2.56 3.33
C ILE A 56 8.52 -3.68 4.06
N ASP A 57 7.80 -4.43 4.87
CA ASP A 57 8.29 -5.58 5.61
C ASP A 57 7.74 -6.89 4.99
N GLY A 58 8.33 -8.04 5.34
CA GLY A 58 7.84 -9.36 4.91
C GLY A 58 8.21 -9.77 3.47
N ILE A 59 9.07 -9.00 2.78
CA ILE A 59 9.64 -9.41 1.50
C ILE A 59 10.71 -10.48 1.76
N ARG A 60 10.48 -11.69 1.26
CA ARG A 60 11.50 -12.75 1.29
C ARG A 60 12.61 -12.36 0.31
N GLN A 61 13.77 -11.97 0.84
CA GLN A 61 14.97 -11.74 0.03
C GLN A 61 15.46 -13.08 -0.53
N ARG A 62 15.79 -13.09 -1.82
CA ARG A 62 16.39 -14.25 -2.49
C ARG A 62 17.90 -14.23 -2.30
#